data_AF-A0A4V0X875-F1
#
_entry.id   AF-A0A4V0X875-F1
#
_cell.length_a   1.000
_cell.length_b   1.000
_cell.length_c   1.000
_cell.angle_alpha   90.00
_cell.angle_beta   90.00
_cell.angle_gamma   90.00
#
_symmetry.space_group_name_H-M   'P 1'
#
loop_
_entity.id
_entity.type
_entity.pdbx_description
1 polymer ?
#
loop_
_entity_poly.entity_id
_entity_poly.type
_entity_poly.pdbx_seq_one_letter_code
_entity_poly.pdbx_strand_id
1 'polypeptide(L)'
;MFLEYEDVLQRAEQRVASGLSVKDVDAILNELAALLEPVLTHYQWRPQLRDPADEMVLEAAANARVDVLVTYNLRDFVPAKRFGIRVLTPEQTFNHFDLAIARN
;
A
#
# COMPACT_ATOMS: atom_id res chain seq x y z
N MET A 1 -7.50 -2.97 -2.59
CA MET A 1 -6.60 -2.24 -1.67
C MET A 1 -7.32 -1.85 -0.38
N PHE A 2 -8.04 -0.72 -0.27
CA PHE A 2 -8.63 -0.32 1.04
C PHE A 2 -9.53 -1.40 1.66
N LEU A 3 -10.44 -1.98 0.87
CA LEU A 3 -11.33 -3.04 1.34
C LEU A 3 -10.60 -4.35 1.71
N GLU A 4 -9.37 -4.56 1.22
CA GLU A 4 -8.55 -5.71 1.66
C GLU A 4 -8.02 -5.49 3.08
N TYR A 5 -7.69 -4.25 3.45
CA TYR A 5 -7.37 -3.91 4.84
C TYR A 5 -8.57 -4.11 5.75
N GLU A 6 -9.75 -3.65 5.31
CA GLU A 6 -11.00 -3.84 6.05
C GLU A 6 -11.28 -5.34 6.28
N ASP A 7 -11.27 -6.13 5.21
CA ASP A 7 -11.52 -7.58 5.27
C ASP A 7 -10.51 -8.32 6.16
N VAL A 8 -9.23 -7.91 6.18
CA VAL A 8 -8.20 -8.56 7.00
C VAL A 8 -8.28 -8.12 8.47
N LEU A 9 -8.32 -6.81 8.73
CA LEU A 9 -8.26 -6.30 10.10
C LEU A 9 -9.53 -6.58 10.89
N GLN A 10 -10.66 -6.75 10.22
CA GLN A 10 -11.92 -7.18 10.84
C GLN A 10 -12.00 -8.70 11.10
N ARG A 11 -10.96 -9.50 10.83
CA ARG A 11 -10.99 -10.94 11.18
C ARG A 11 -10.80 -11.15 12.67
N ALA A 12 -11.42 -12.21 13.20
CA ALA A 12 -11.40 -12.48 14.65
C ALA A 12 -9.97 -12.71 15.18
N GLU A 13 -9.15 -13.45 14.43
CA GLU A 13 -7.76 -13.72 14.76
C GLU A 13 -6.91 -12.45 14.84
N GLN A 14 -7.14 -11.47 13.97
CA GLN A 14 -6.42 -10.20 13.98
C GLN A 14 -6.83 -9.33 15.16
N ARG A 15 -8.11 -9.31 15.50
CA ARG A 15 -8.61 -8.63 16.71
C ARG A 15 -8.08 -9.26 17.99
N VAL A 16 -8.01 -10.58 18.07
CA VAL A 16 -7.42 -11.29 19.22
C VAL A 16 -5.93 -10.97 19.35
N ALA A 17 -5.19 -10.97 18.23
CA ALA A 17 -3.76 -10.67 18.24
C ALA A 17 -3.45 -9.22 18.60
N SER A 18 -4.27 -8.26 18.15
CA SER A 18 -4.08 -6.83 18.40
C SER A 18 -4.69 -6.34 19.72
N GLY A 19 -5.67 -7.06 20.27
CA GLY A 19 -6.47 -6.61 21.42
C GLY A 19 -7.52 -5.54 21.06
N LEU A 20 -7.71 -5.24 19.77
CA LEU A 20 -8.63 -4.20 19.31
C LEU A 20 -10.05 -4.74 19.16
N SER A 21 -11.03 -3.92 19.55
CA SER A 21 -12.43 -4.19 19.22
C SER A 21 -12.73 -3.85 17.76
N VAL A 22 -13.87 -4.30 17.24
CA VAL A 22 -14.33 -3.93 15.89
C VAL A 22 -14.42 -2.40 15.74
N LYS A 23 -14.94 -1.71 16.78
CA LYS A 23 -15.06 -0.25 16.77
C LYS A 23 -13.71 0.46 16.69
N ASP A 24 -12.68 -0.08 17.33
CA ASP A 24 -11.34 0.50 17.29
C ASP A 24 -10.73 0.34 15.89
N VAL A 25 -10.90 -0.84 15.27
CA VAL A 25 -10.47 -1.10 13.89
C VAL A 25 -11.19 -0.16 12.92
N ASP A 26 -12.51 -0.01 13.03
CA ASP A 26 -13.29 0.89 12.19
C ASP A 26 -12.85 2.34 12.35
N ALA A 27 -12.57 2.80 13.57
CA ALA A 27 -12.05 4.14 13.82
C ALA A 27 -10.71 4.37 13.11
N ILE A 28 -9.78 3.43 13.21
CA ILE A 28 -8.47 3.51 12.53
C ILE A 28 -8.63 3.53 11.00
N LEU A 29 -9.50 2.66 10.45
CA LEU A 29 -9.75 2.60 9.02
C LEU A 29 -10.40 3.88 8.49
N ASN A 30 -11.30 4.50 9.26
CA ASN A 30 -11.90 5.78 8.90
C ASN A 30 -10.89 6.93 8.87
N GLU A 31 -10.01 7.02 9.89
CA GLU A 31 -8.93 8.00 9.90
C GLU A 31 -7.95 7.79 8.75
N LEU A 32 -7.60 6.53 8.45
CA LEU A 32 -6.79 6.21 7.29
C LEU A 32 -7.49 6.63 5.99
N ALA A 33 -8.76 6.29 5.81
CA ALA A 33 -9.53 6.66 4.63
C ALA A 33 -9.60 8.18 4.41
N ALA A 34 -9.65 8.97 5.47
CA ALA A 34 -9.63 10.43 5.40
C ALA A 34 -8.28 11.00 4.89
N LEU A 35 -7.19 10.25 5.03
CA LEU A 35 -5.85 10.62 4.57
C LEU A 35 -5.51 10.09 3.17
N LEU A 36 -6.25 9.10 2.67
CA LEU A 36 -5.98 8.46 1.39
C LEU A 36 -6.55 9.26 0.22
N GLU A 37 -5.78 9.36 -0.86
CA GLU A 37 -6.28 9.86 -2.14
C GLU A 37 -6.78 8.69 -3.01
N PRO A 38 -8.07 8.65 -3.40
CA PRO A 38 -8.59 7.57 -4.23
C PRO A 38 -8.09 7.71 -5.67
N VAL A 39 -7.49 6.65 -6.19
CA VAL A 39 -6.99 6.63 -7.58
C VAL A 39 -8.03 6.03 -8.50
N LEU A 40 -8.51 6.82 -9.46
CA LEU A 40 -9.37 6.33 -10.53
C LEU A 40 -8.52 5.69 -11.64
N THR A 41 -8.81 4.43 -11.94
CA THR A 41 -8.14 3.70 -13.02
C THR A 41 -8.79 4.06 -14.36
N HIS A 42 -8.07 4.79 -15.21
CA HIS A 42 -8.54 5.11 -16.57
C HIS A 42 -7.98 4.17 -17.63
N TYR A 43 -6.86 3.51 -17.34
CA TYR A 43 -6.18 2.61 -18.26
C TYR A 43 -5.70 1.35 -17.54
N GLN A 44 -5.96 0.20 -18.15
CA GLN A 44 -5.51 -1.11 -17.68
C GLN A 44 -4.25 -1.53 -18.44
N TRP A 45 -3.15 -1.70 -17.71
CA TRP A 45 -1.84 -2.02 -18.29
C TRP A 45 -1.47 -3.50 -18.16
N ARG A 46 -2.36 -4.32 -17.61
CA ARG A 46 -2.09 -5.73 -17.29
C ARG A 46 -1.89 -6.58 -18.57
N PRO A 47 -1.03 -7.62 -18.53
CA PRO A 47 -0.17 -8.00 -17.41
C PRO A 47 1.18 -7.27 -17.43
N GLN A 48 1.64 -6.84 -16.27
CA GLN A 48 2.99 -6.30 -16.05
C GLN A 48 3.79 -7.10 -15.01
N LEU A 49 3.12 -7.69 -14.03
CA LEU A 49 3.72 -8.37 -12.90
C LEU A 49 3.65 -9.89 -13.04
N ARG A 50 4.49 -10.58 -12.26
CA ARG A 50 4.46 -12.04 -12.17
C ARG A 50 3.27 -12.55 -11.37
N ASP A 51 2.93 -11.84 -10.29
CA ASP A 51 1.76 -12.15 -9.47
C ASP A 51 0.55 -11.32 -9.94
N PRO A 52 -0.51 -11.96 -10.47
CA PRO A 52 -1.71 -11.25 -10.89
C PRO A 52 -2.42 -10.50 -9.76
N ALA A 53 -2.26 -10.92 -8.50
CA ALA A 53 -2.87 -10.25 -7.35
C ALA A 53 -2.25 -8.86 -7.11
N ASP A 54 -0.96 -8.71 -7.41
CA ASP A 54 -0.22 -7.46 -7.22
C ASP A 54 -0.47 -6.42 -8.34
N GLU A 55 -1.09 -6.82 -9.46
CA GLU A 55 -1.33 -5.95 -10.61
C GLU A 55 -2.13 -4.70 -10.22
N MET A 56 -3.11 -4.84 -9.33
CA MET A 56 -3.92 -3.72 -8.84
C MET A 56 -3.09 -2.65 -8.13
N VAL A 57 -2.01 -3.05 -7.46
CA VAL A 57 -1.10 -2.14 -6.76
C VAL A 57 -0.30 -1.32 -7.77
N LEU A 58 0.32 -1.99 -8.75
CA LEU A 58 1.10 -1.29 -9.78
C LEU A 58 0.21 -0.38 -10.63
N GLU A 59 -1.00 -0.84 -10.96
CA GLU A 59 -1.97 -0.06 -11.72
C GLU A 59 -2.39 1.22 -11.00
N ALA A 60 -2.67 1.14 -9.69
CA ALA A 60 -2.97 2.32 -8.88
C ALA A 60 -1.78 3.29 -8.85
N ALA A 61 -0.57 2.78 -8.63
CA ALA A 61 0.65 3.60 -8.59
C ALA A 61 0.91 4.31 -9.94
N ALA A 62 0.70 3.61 -11.06
CA ALA A 62 0.87 4.17 -12.40
C ALA A 62 -0.19 5.22 -12.74
N ASN A 63 -1.46 4.98 -12.42
CA ASN A 63 -2.53 5.95 -12.68
C ASN A 63 -2.38 7.21 -11.81
N ALA A 64 -1.90 7.06 -10.57
CA ALA A 64 -1.61 8.20 -9.68
C ALA A 64 -0.30 8.93 -9.98
N ARG A 65 0.56 8.37 -10.86
CA ARG A 65 1.89 8.93 -11.19
C ARG A 65 2.77 9.18 -9.97
N VAL A 66 2.76 8.24 -9.03
CA VAL A 66 3.57 8.35 -7.81
C VAL A 66 5.06 8.28 -8.14
N ASP A 67 5.88 9.03 -7.40
CA ASP A 67 7.34 8.93 -7.52
C ASP A 67 7.88 7.59 -6.98
N VAL A 68 7.22 7.06 -5.94
CA VAL A 68 7.66 5.89 -5.18
C VAL A 68 6.48 4.96 -4.86
N LEU A 69 6.69 3.65 -5.07
CA LEU A 69 5.87 2.57 -4.53
C LEU A 69 6.63 1.93 -3.35
N VAL A 70 6.03 1.97 -2.16
CA VAL A 70 6.65 1.45 -0.93
C VAL A 70 6.15 0.04 -0.64
N THR A 71 7.05 -0.95 -0.61
CA THR A 71 6.71 -2.36 -0.34
C THR A 71 7.93 -3.16 0.12
N TYR A 72 7.69 -4.24 0.86
CA TYR A 72 8.72 -5.26 1.09
C TYR A 72 8.91 -6.21 -0.10
N ASN A 73 7.93 -6.29 -1.01
CA ASN A 73 7.99 -7.15 -2.19
C ASN A 73 8.75 -6.51 -3.36
N LEU A 74 10.00 -6.12 -3.15
CA LEU A 74 10.79 -5.43 -4.20
C LEU A 74 10.90 -6.24 -5.50
N ARG A 75 10.99 -7.57 -5.37
CA ARG A 75 11.28 -8.47 -6.50
C ARG A 75 10.13 -8.51 -7.49
N ASP A 76 8.89 -8.62 -7.02
CA ASP A 76 7.76 -8.76 -7.94
C ASP A 76 7.41 -7.43 -8.60
N PHE A 77 7.74 -6.30 -7.98
CA PHE A 77 7.50 -4.95 -8.52
C PHE A 77 8.62 -4.36 -9.39
N VAL A 78 9.64 -5.13 -9.77
CA VAL A 78 10.69 -4.69 -10.72
C VAL A 78 10.13 -4.02 -12.00
N PRO A 79 9.02 -4.50 -12.60
CA PRO A 79 8.42 -3.87 -13.78
C PRO A 79 7.95 -2.42 -13.57
N ALA A 80 7.74 -1.96 -12.33
CA ALA A 80 7.31 -0.59 -12.01
C ALA A 80 8.24 0.49 -12.59
N LYS A 81 9.53 0.18 -12.77
CA LYS A 81 10.52 1.06 -13.42
C LYS A 81 10.10 1.51 -14.82
N ARG A 82 9.32 0.69 -15.55
CA ARG A 82 8.80 1.04 -16.89
C ARG A 82 7.84 2.22 -16.86
N PHE A 83 7.21 2.45 -15.72
CA PHE A 83 6.29 3.56 -15.44
C PHE A 83 7.01 4.76 -14.80
N GLY A 84 8.34 4.71 -14.66
CA GLY A 84 9.12 5.74 -13.97
C GLY A 84 9.04 5.66 -12.44
N ILE A 85 8.39 4.64 -11.89
CA ILE A 85 8.14 4.51 -10.45
C ILE A 85 9.31 3.80 -9.78
N ARG A 86 9.84 4.38 -8.70
CA ARG A 86 10.85 3.73 -7.86
C ARG A 86 10.19 2.83 -6.84
N VAL A 87 10.73 1.64 -6.64
CA VAL A 87 10.24 0.72 -5.59
C VAL A 87 11.21 0.76 -4.42
N LEU A 88 10.71 1.10 -3.23
CA LEU A 88 11.49 1.21 -2.00
C LEU A 88 10.88 0.36 -0.88
N THR A 89 11.70 -0.16 0.03
CA THR A 89 11.20 -0.66 1.32
C THR A 89 10.80 0.52 2.20
N PRO A 90 9.94 0.30 3.23
CA PRO A 90 9.65 1.35 4.20
C PRO A 90 10.90 2.03 4.77
N GLU A 91 11.90 1.25 5.19
CA GLU A 91 13.18 1.79 5.70
C GLU A 91 13.91 2.66 4.67
N GLN A 92 13.96 2.21 3.41
CA GLN A 92 14.58 3.00 2.34
C GLN A 92 13.82 4.30 2.07
N THR A 93 12.50 4.30 2.19
CA THR A 93 11.66 5.50 2.04
C THR A 93 12.00 6.57 3.06
N PHE A 94 12.19 6.20 4.34
CA PHE A 94 12.57 7.18 5.37
C PHE A 94 13.90 7.86 5.03
N ASN A 95 14.91 7.08 4.63
CA ASN A 95 16.20 7.64 4.20
C ASN A 95 16.07 8.46 2.90
N HIS A 96 15.23 8.02 1.96
CA HIS A 96 15.08 8.68 0.66
C HIS A 96 14.47 10.08 0.78
N PHE A 97 13.54 10.26 1.71
CA PHE A 97 12.83 11.52 1.95
C PHE A 97 13.32 12.29 3.17
N ASP A 98 14.43 11.86 3.79
CA ASP A 98 14.98 12.45 5.03
C ASP A 98 13.94 12.56 6.15
N LEU A 99 13.10 11.53 6.29
CA LEU A 99 12.09 11.45 7.33
C LEU A 99 12.76 10.89 8.58
N ALA A 100 12.97 11.73 9.58
CA ALA A 100 13.52 11.30 10.86
C ALA A 100 12.53 10.37 11.58
N ILE A 101 12.96 9.14 11.90
CA ILE A 101 12.25 8.31 12.88
C ILE A 101 12.79 8.71 14.26
N ALA A 102 11.99 9.43 15.05
CA ALA A 102 12.26 9.56 16.48
C ALA A 102 12.19 8.16 17.10
N ARG A 103 13.34 7.52 17.27
CA ARG A 103 13.44 6.24 17.99
C ARG A 103 13.34 6.57 19.48
N ASN A 104 12.16 6.35 20.05
CA ASN A 104 12.00 6.25 21.51
C ASN A 104 12.55 4.91 22.01
#